data_AF-A0AAV6CUW3-F1
#
_entry.id   AF-A0AAV6CUW3-F1
#
_cell.length_a   1.000
_cell.length_b   1.000
_cell.length_c   1.000
_cell.angle_alpha   90.00
_cell.angle_beta   90.00
_cell.angle_gamma   90.00
#
_symmetry.space_group_name_H-M   'P 1'
#
loop_
_entity.id
_entity.type
_entity.pdbx_description
1 polymer ?
#
loop_
_entity_poly.entity_id
_entity_poly.type
_entity_poly.pdbx_seq_one_letter_code
_entity_poly.pdbx_strand_id
1 'polypeptide(L)'
;RSLVLLDELGAGTDPDEGAALAQAVLEALAERGALCVASTHLDPLKGFASSHPKARNASVEFDAERLAPTFRLVYDRPGQSYALQIGARLGLPSELIARAEGHRSTQRRQLEALLQRLEERDREEAAREAQLERREVESATLLARAESQLEAVRKQAAELAARSKSEAQRMLSEVRRAVNAEWDKLKKESRTREGLEQSRKRLVETARGLERAAEPEPPGTRPATAGDRVEVPHLGLKGDVLDVDGGTATVQAGAVTIKVPAQALRVVGRSELGGTTPHPALSPERRGIQRKGASASFPEGRGMQRKGTPASFPEGRGMKREGASASNPLPRRGRGQGEGAKAEGAGARTIPPEIHLIGRTTDEARDLLEKYLDDAFLAGLAQVRIIHGKGTGALRRAVEELLVSHPLVTSHRAGEGHEGGAGATVAMLGQS
;
A
#
# COMPACT_ATOMS: atom_id res chain seq x y z
N ARG A 1 -39.16 -16.06 14.20
CA ARG A 1 -38.33 -14.87 13.87
C ARG A 1 -39.07 -14.14 12.76
N SER A 2 -39.31 -12.83 12.93
CA SER A 2 -40.04 -12.02 11.95
C SER A 2 -39.09 -10.99 11.32
N LEU A 3 -39.20 -10.80 10.00
CA LEU A 3 -38.61 -9.67 9.27
C LEU A 3 -39.69 -8.61 9.07
N VAL A 4 -39.39 -7.37 9.45
CA VAL A 4 -40.29 -6.23 9.31
C VAL A 4 -39.64 -5.22 8.36
N LEU A 5 -40.34 -4.90 7.27
CA LEU A 5 -39.92 -3.91 6.29
C LEU A 5 -40.86 -2.71 6.43
N LEU A 6 -40.30 -1.55 6.74
CA LEU A 6 -41.04 -0.31 6.94
C LEU A 6 -40.56 0.68 5.88
N ASP A 7 -41.47 1.10 5.02
CA ASP A 7 -41.16 2.08 3.99
C ASP A 7 -41.61 3.47 4.44
N GLU A 8 -40.72 4.45 4.31
CA GLU A 8 -40.89 5.84 4.73
C GLU A 8 -41.46 5.97 6.16
N LEU A 9 -40.84 5.28 7.11
CA LEU A 9 -41.32 5.24 8.48
C LEU A 9 -41.33 6.65 9.11
N GLY A 10 -42.47 7.00 9.69
CA GLY A 10 -42.71 8.30 10.31
C GLY A 10 -43.08 9.40 9.29
N ALA A 11 -43.17 9.08 8.00
CA ALA A 11 -43.72 10.00 7.01
C ALA A 11 -45.21 10.24 7.29
N GLY A 12 -45.63 11.50 7.28
CA GLY A 12 -46.98 11.88 7.71
C GLY A 12 -47.07 13.36 8.09
N THR A 13 -47.83 13.65 9.15
CA THR A 13 -48.16 14.99 9.64
C THR A 13 -46.94 15.74 10.20
N ASP A 14 -46.85 15.91 11.52
CA ASP A 14 -45.76 16.67 12.14
C ASP A 14 -44.47 15.81 12.12
N PRO A 15 -43.35 16.30 11.54
CA PRO A 15 -42.10 15.54 11.45
C PRO A 15 -41.51 15.13 12.80
N ASP A 16 -41.69 15.95 13.84
CA ASP A 16 -41.14 15.68 15.17
C ASP A 16 -41.98 14.60 15.88
N GLU A 17 -43.31 14.71 15.81
CA GLU A 17 -44.22 13.68 16.32
C GLU A 17 -44.05 12.35 15.57
N GLY A 18 -43.94 12.41 14.24
CA GLY A 18 -43.73 11.25 13.38
C GLY A 18 -42.41 10.53 13.68
N ALA A 19 -41.33 11.28 13.89
CA ALA A 19 -40.04 10.70 14.27
C ALA A 19 -40.07 10.06 15.66
N ALA A 20 -40.71 10.69 16.65
CA ALA A 20 -40.83 10.17 18.00
C ALA A 20 -41.62 8.85 18.02
N LEU A 21 -42.75 8.78 17.31
CA LEU A 21 -43.54 7.56 17.20
C LEU A 21 -42.77 6.46 16.46
N ALA A 22 -42.11 6.80 15.35
CA ALA A 22 -41.30 5.86 14.59
C ALA A 22 -40.17 5.25 15.45
N GLN A 23 -39.51 6.06 16.28
CA GLN A 23 -38.48 5.58 17.19
C GLN A 23 -39.07 4.56 18.19
N ALA A 24 -40.19 4.89 18.84
CA ALA A 24 -40.85 3.99 19.79
C ALA A 24 -41.27 2.66 19.14
N VAL A 25 -41.73 2.70 17.88
CA VAL A 25 -42.05 1.49 17.11
C VAL A 25 -40.81 0.65 16.85
N LEU A 26 -39.70 1.25 16.42
CA LEU A 26 -38.45 0.55 16.17
C LEU A 26 -37.87 -0.08 17.44
N GLU A 27 -37.92 0.63 18.56
CA GLU A 27 -37.52 0.11 19.87
C GLU A 27 -38.35 -1.13 20.26
N ALA A 28 -39.68 -1.02 20.19
CA ALA A 28 -40.58 -2.13 20.53
C ALA A 28 -40.37 -3.36 19.63
N LEU A 29 -40.10 -3.16 18.34
CA LEU A 29 -39.79 -4.26 17.42
C LEU A 29 -38.44 -4.90 17.73
N ALA A 30 -37.42 -4.10 18.04
CA ALA A 30 -36.09 -4.57 18.43
C ALA A 30 -36.09 -5.31 19.77
N GLU A 31 -36.93 -4.90 20.73
CA GLU A 31 -37.14 -5.60 22.01
C GLU A 31 -37.77 -6.97 21.81
N ARG A 32 -38.71 -7.09 20.87
CA ARG A 32 -39.34 -8.37 20.48
C ARG A 32 -38.44 -9.27 19.65
N GLY A 33 -37.21 -8.84 19.34
CA GLY A 33 -36.24 -9.60 18.57
C GLY A 33 -36.59 -9.73 17.07
N ALA A 34 -37.40 -8.80 16.54
CA ALA A 34 -37.67 -8.72 15.11
C ALA A 34 -36.47 -8.10 14.37
N LEU A 35 -36.14 -8.63 13.20
CA LEU A 35 -35.19 -7.98 12.30
C LEU A 35 -35.97 -6.90 11.53
N CYS A 36 -35.52 -5.64 11.61
CA CYS A 36 -36.22 -4.52 11.02
C CYS A 36 -35.34 -3.81 10.00
N VAL A 37 -35.91 -3.50 8.83
CA VAL A 37 -35.35 -2.57 7.86
C VAL A 37 -36.36 -1.45 7.69
N ALA A 38 -35.93 -0.21 7.94
CA ALA A 38 -36.77 0.97 7.82
C ALA A 38 -36.09 2.00 6.91
N SER A 39 -36.79 2.47 5.88
CA SER A 39 -36.39 3.65 5.11
C SER A 39 -37.01 4.89 5.77
N THR A 40 -36.27 6.00 5.80
CA THR A 40 -36.77 7.28 6.34
C THR A 40 -35.94 8.45 5.84
N HIS A 41 -36.55 9.62 5.78
CA HIS A 41 -35.87 10.91 5.55
C HIS A 41 -35.76 11.75 6.84
N LEU A 42 -36.28 11.26 7.97
CA LEU A 42 -36.33 12.00 9.23
C LEU A 42 -34.98 11.95 9.95
N ASP A 43 -34.45 13.13 10.26
CA ASP A 43 -33.13 13.25 10.89
C ASP A 43 -33.03 12.72 12.33
N PRO A 44 -34.05 12.84 13.21
CA PRO A 44 -33.99 12.24 14.54
C PRO A 44 -33.79 10.71 14.48
N LEU A 45 -34.37 10.04 13.48
CA LEU A 45 -34.18 8.59 13.29
C LEU A 45 -32.76 8.23 12.84
N LYS A 46 -32.10 9.08 12.04
CA LYS A 46 -30.67 8.91 11.71
C LYS A 46 -29.81 9.03 12.98
N GLY A 47 -30.15 9.98 13.86
CA GLY A 47 -29.50 10.15 15.17
C GLY A 47 -29.68 8.93 16.06
N PHE A 48 -30.93 8.44 16.19
CA PHE A 48 -31.25 7.22 16.92
C PHE A 48 -30.42 6.02 16.42
N ALA A 49 -30.38 5.80 15.12
CA ALA A 49 -29.65 4.68 14.53
C ALA A 49 -28.12 4.75 14.72
N SER A 50 -27.55 5.95 14.94
CA SER A 50 -26.14 6.11 15.28
C SER A 50 -25.83 5.82 16.75
N SER A 51 -26.76 6.07 17.66
CA SER A 51 -26.53 5.93 19.11
C SER A 51 -27.06 4.62 19.70
N HIS A 52 -28.07 4.02 19.08
CA HIS A 52 -28.80 2.91 19.69
C HIS A 52 -28.08 1.57 19.41
N PRO A 53 -27.75 0.77 20.44
CA PRO A 53 -26.88 -0.41 20.30
C PRO A 53 -27.46 -1.55 19.44
N LYS A 54 -28.78 -1.54 19.21
CA LYS A 54 -29.48 -2.51 18.35
C LYS A 54 -29.85 -1.96 16.97
N ALA A 55 -29.41 -0.75 16.64
CA ALA A 55 -29.68 -0.11 15.35
C ALA A 55 -28.35 0.20 14.65
N ARG A 56 -28.39 0.26 13.31
CA ARG A 56 -27.26 0.68 12.48
C ARG A 56 -27.80 1.56 11.38
N ASN A 57 -27.07 2.62 11.06
CA ASN A 57 -27.37 3.43 9.90
C ASN A 57 -26.98 2.68 8.61
N ALA A 58 -27.73 2.94 7.54
CA ALA A 58 -27.31 2.59 6.20
C ALA A 58 -27.85 3.67 5.25
N SER A 59 -27.08 3.96 4.20
CA SER A 59 -27.47 4.92 3.17
C SER A 59 -27.17 4.38 1.79
N VAL A 60 -27.93 4.82 0.79
CA VAL A 60 -27.62 4.53 -0.60
C VAL A 60 -26.66 5.62 -1.08
N GLU A 61 -25.52 5.20 -1.61
CA GLU A 61 -24.52 6.09 -2.15
C GLU A 61 -25.07 6.85 -3.36
N PHE A 62 -24.73 8.14 -3.42
CA PHE A 62 -25.17 9.08 -4.43
C PHE A 62 -23.96 9.76 -5.06
N ASP A 63 -23.87 9.69 -6.38
CA ASP A 63 -22.84 10.38 -7.16
C ASP A 63 -23.23 11.86 -7.26
N ALA A 64 -22.56 12.71 -6.49
CA ALA A 64 -22.84 14.15 -6.45
C ALA A 64 -22.47 14.88 -7.74
N GLU A 65 -21.54 14.34 -8.54
CA GLU A 65 -21.15 14.94 -9.83
C GLU A 65 -22.21 14.65 -10.89
N ARG A 66 -22.64 13.38 -10.96
CA ARG A 66 -23.67 12.95 -11.91
C ARG A 66 -25.08 13.21 -11.41
N LEU A 67 -25.26 13.56 -10.14
CA LEU A 67 -26.54 13.65 -9.42
C LEU A 67 -27.41 12.42 -9.65
N ALA A 68 -26.82 11.23 -9.47
CA ALA A 68 -27.46 9.95 -9.73
C ALA A 68 -27.18 8.96 -8.59
N PRO A 69 -28.14 8.09 -8.21
CA PRO A 69 -27.89 7.03 -7.26
C PRO A 69 -26.92 6.00 -7.85
N THR A 70 -25.97 5.53 -7.05
CA THR A 70 -25.10 4.40 -7.45
C THR A 70 -25.72 3.06 -7.10
N PHE A 71 -26.87 3.08 -6.39
CA PHE A 71 -27.57 1.91 -5.84
C PHE A 71 -26.69 1.02 -4.94
N ARG A 72 -25.57 1.56 -4.45
CA ARG A 72 -24.70 0.88 -3.48
C ARG A 72 -25.14 1.23 -2.07
N LEU A 73 -25.46 0.21 -1.28
CA LEU A 73 -25.75 0.38 0.14
C LEU A 73 -24.45 0.53 0.95
N VAL A 74 -24.37 1.56 1.77
CA VAL A 74 -23.23 1.86 2.64
C VAL A 74 -23.70 1.82 4.09
N TYR A 75 -23.18 0.86 4.86
CA TYR A 75 -23.50 0.70 6.26
C TYR A 75 -22.75 1.70 7.15
N ASP A 76 -23.33 1.97 8.31
CA ASP A 76 -22.82 2.84 9.38
C ASP A 76 -22.59 4.30 8.96
N ARG A 77 -23.14 4.69 7.81
CA ARG A 77 -23.11 6.08 7.32
C ARG A 77 -24.53 6.61 7.16
N PRO A 78 -24.92 7.67 7.90
CA PRO A 78 -26.21 8.32 7.69
C PRO A 78 -26.24 9.01 6.32
N GLY A 79 -27.37 8.90 5.62
CA GLY A 79 -27.54 9.51 4.30
C GLY A 79 -27.75 11.03 4.37
N GLN A 80 -27.21 11.73 3.37
CA GLN A 80 -27.44 13.17 3.17
C GLN A 80 -28.72 13.45 2.37
N SER A 81 -29.28 14.64 2.55
CA SER A 81 -30.49 15.08 1.85
C SER A 81 -30.11 15.92 0.61
N TYR A 82 -30.23 15.33 -0.57
CA TYR A 82 -29.88 15.97 -1.87
C TYR A 82 -31.04 16.76 -2.51
N ALA A 83 -32.17 16.95 -1.81
CA ALA A 83 -33.41 17.44 -2.39
C ALA A 83 -33.28 18.79 -3.12
N LEU A 84 -32.58 19.76 -2.53
CA LEU A 84 -32.40 21.09 -3.15
C LEU A 84 -31.47 21.04 -4.38
N GLN A 85 -30.42 20.21 -4.34
CA GLN A 85 -29.48 20.04 -5.45
C GLN A 85 -30.15 19.33 -6.63
N ILE A 86 -30.98 18.32 -6.35
CA ILE A 86 -31.81 17.64 -7.36
C ILE A 86 -32.80 18.63 -7.97
N GLY A 87 -33.50 19.42 -7.13
CA GLY A 87 -34.42 20.46 -7.59
C GLY A 87 -33.75 21.48 -8.52
N ALA A 88 -32.51 21.87 -8.23
CA ALA A 88 -31.71 22.73 -9.09
C ALA A 88 -31.50 22.15 -10.48
N ARG A 89 -31.12 20.87 -10.56
CA ARG A 89 -30.93 20.16 -11.84
C ARG A 89 -32.24 20.01 -12.62
N LEU A 90 -33.36 19.84 -11.92
CA LEU A 90 -34.70 19.78 -12.53
C LEU A 90 -35.20 21.14 -13.02
N GLY A 91 -34.41 22.22 -12.86
CA GLY A 91 -34.69 23.53 -13.42
C GLY A 91 -35.28 24.54 -12.43
N LEU A 92 -35.23 24.27 -11.12
CA LEU A 92 -35.62 25.29 -10.14
C LEU A 92 -34.66 26.50 -10.21
N PRO A 93 -35.19 27.74 -10.27
CA PRO A 93 -34.39 28.95 -10.24
C PRO A 93 -33.43 29.01 -9.04
N SER A 94 -32.20 29.46 -9.27
CA SER A 94 -31.18 29.61 -8.24
C SER A 94 -31.63 30.50 -7.08
N GLU A 95 -32.43 31.53 -7.36
CA GLU A 95 -33.02 32.41 -6.34
C GLU A 95 -33.97 31.65 -5.40
N LEU A 96 -34.77 30.72 -5.92
CA LEU A 96 -35.67 29.89 -5.10
C LEU A 96 -34.88 28.95 -4.19
N ILE A 97 -33.80 28.37 -4.70
CA ILE A 97 -32.91 27.49 -3.95
C ILE A 97 -32.23 28.27 -2.83
N ALA A 98 -31.66 29.45 -3.14
CA ALA A 98 -31.01 30.29 -2.14
C ALA A 98 -31.97 30.70 -1.01
N ARG A 99 -33.23 31.00 -1.34
CA ARG A 99 -34.26 31.27 -0.32
C ARG A 99 -34.56 30.02 0.52
N ALA A 100 -34.72 28.86 -0.11
CA ALA A 100 -34.96 27.59 0.58
C ALA A 100 -33.82 27.24 1.54
N GLU A 101 -32.57 27.44 1.13
CA GLU A 101 -31.40 27.30 2.00
C GLU A 101 -31.40 28.29 3.18
N GLY A 102 -31.91 29.51 2.96
CA GLY A 102 -32.08 30.53 3.99
C GLY A 102 -33.11 30.15 5.08
N HIS A 103 -34.12 29.35 4.74
CA HIS A 103 -35.12 28.87 5.70
C HIS A 103 -34.63 27.73 6.60
N ARG A 104 -33.50 27.11 6.28
CA ARG A 104 -32.92 26.03 7.08
C ARG A 104 -32.27 26.60 8.33
N SER A 105 -32.52 25.97 9.49
CA SER A 105 -31.93 26.42 10.75
C SER A 105 -30.39 26.44 10.66
N THR A 106 -29.76 27.43 11.29
CA THR A 106 -28.31 27.62 11.23
C THR A 106 -27.55 26.40 11.77
N GLN A 107 -28.04 25.79 12.86
CA GLN A 107 -27.48 24.57 13.43
C GLN A 107 -27.54 23.39 12.45
N ARG A 108 -28.67 23.23 11.73
CA ARG A 108 -28.86 22.16 10.74
C ARG A 108 -27.91 22.32 9.55
N ARG A 109 -27.74 23.55 9.06
CA ARG A 109 -26.77 23.87 7.99
C ARG A 109 -25.34 23.57 8.41
N GLN A 110 -24.97 23.93 9.64
CA GLN A 110 -23.62 23.67 10.17
C GLN A 110 -23.34 22.16 10.33
N LEU A 111 -24.32 21.39 10.84
CA LEU A 111 -24.18 19.94 10.99
C LEU A 111 -23.98 19.24 9.63
N GLU A 112 -24.81 19.58 8.64
CA GLU A 112 -24.67 18.99 7.31
C GLU A 112 -23.36 19.37 6.63
N ALA A 113 -22.90 20.62 6.78
CA ALA A 113 -21.60 21.04 6.27
C ALA A 113 -20.40 20.36 6.98
N LEU A 114 -20.56 19.91 8.23
CA LEU A 114 -19.56 19.11 8.93
C LEU A 114 -19.56 17.66 8.44
N LEU A 115 -20.75 17.05 8.31
CA LEU A 115 -20.90 15.70 7.77
C LEU A 115 -20.35 15.59 6.34
N GLN A 116 -20.63 16.58 5.49
CA GLN A 116 -20.08 16.64 4.13
C GLN A 116 -18.54 16.67 4.13
N ARG A 117 -17.93 17.52 4.97
CA ARG A 117 -16.46 17.59 5.08
C ARG A 117 -15.83 16.31 5.60
N LEU A 118 -16.49 15.63 6.55
CA LEU A 118 -16.04 14.32 7.05
C LEU A 118 -16.08 13.26 5.94
N GLU A 119 -17.18 13.18 5.19
CA GLU A 119 -17.27 12.23 4.08
C GLU A 119 -16.26 12.53 2.95
N GLU A 120 -16.07 13.79 2.60
CA GLU A 120 -15.04 14.19 1.64
C GLU A 120 -13.65 13.75 2.12
N ARG A 121 -13.36 13.94 3.40
CA ARG A 121 -12.10 13.49 4.01
C ARG A 121 -11.97 11.96 3.99
N ASP A 122 -13.02 11.23 4.34
CA ASP A 122 -13.06 9.76 4.31
C ASP A 122 -12.84 9.22 2.90
N ARG A 123 -13.48 9.84 1.89
CA ARG A 123 -13.27 9.49 0.47
C ARG A 123 -11.84 9.77 0.03
N GLU A 124 -11.27 10.91 0.41
CA GLU A 124 -9.88 11.22 0.13
C GLU A 124 -8.92 10.23 0.79
N GLU A 125 -9.17 9.84 2.04
CA GLU A 125 -8.34 8.86 2.75
C GLU A 125 -8.40 7.49 2.09
N ALA A 126 -9.61 7.01 1.77
CA ALA A 126 -9.78 5.75 1.04
C ALA A 126 -9.08 5.77 -0.33
N ALA A 127 -9.13 6.90 -1.05
CA ALA A 127 -8.43 7.05 -2.32
C ALA A 127 -6.91 7.03 -2.16
N ARG A 128 -6.38 7.69 -1.12
CA ARG A 128 -4.94 7.69 -0.80
C ARG A 128 -4.46 6.30 -0.40
N GLU A 129 -5.20 5.58 0.43
CA GLU A 129 -4.88 4.19 0.82
C GLU A 129 -4.84 3.27 -0.40
N ALA A 130 -5.86 3.34 -1.26
CA ALA A 130 -5.89 2.56 -2.49
C ALA A 130 -4.71 2.88 -3.42
N GLN A 131 -4.26 4.14 -3.46
CA GLN A 131 -3.09 4.55 -4.24
C GLN A 131 -1.79 4.00 -3.65
N LEU A 132 -1.63 4.06 -2.33
CA LEU A 132 -0.45 3.52 -1.64
C LEU A 132 -0.35 2.01 -1.86
N GLU A 133 -1.44 1.29 -1.69
CA GLU A 133 -1.48 -0.16 -1.91
C GLU A 133 -1.10 -0.54 -3.35
N ARG A 134 -1.58 0.22 -4.35
CA ARG A 134 -1.18 0.02 -5.76
C ARG A 134 0.32 0.21 -5.96
N ARG A 135 0.89 1.25 -5.34
CA ARG A 135 2.34 1.53 -5.42
C ARG A 135 3.17 0.45 -4.72
N GLU A 136 2.70 -0.07 -3.58
CA GLU A 136 3.38 -1.15 -2.88
C GLU A 136 3.42 -2.43 -3.70
N VAL A 137 2.28 -2.80 -4.30
CA VAL A 137 2.21 -3.97 -5.20
C VAL A 137 3.12 -3.78 -6.41
N GLU A 138 3.07 -2.62 -7.06
CA GLU A 138 3.94 -2.31 -8.20
C GLU A 138 5.42 -2.40 -7.82
N SER A 139 5.82 -1.75 -6.72
CA SER A 139 7.18 -1.78 -6.20
C SER A 139 7.66 -3.21 -5.89
N ALA A 140 6.83 -4.02 -5.23
CA ALA A 140 7.13 -5.40 -4.92
C ALA A 140 7.34 -6.24 -6.19
N THR A 141 6.52 -6.04 -7.22
CA THR A 141 6.69 -6.74 -8.50
C THR A 141 7.96 -6.34 -9.23
N LEU A 142 8.33 -5.05 -9.19
CA LEU A 142 9.59 -4.57 -9.78
C LEU A 142 10.80 -5.12 -9.04
N LEU A 143 10.77 -5.16 -7.71
CA LEU A 143 11.85 -5.72 -6.90
C LEU A 143 12.07 -7.21 -7.22
N ALA A 144 10.99 -8.00 -7.27
CA ALA A 144 11.09 -9.42 -7.62
C ALA A 144 11.65 -9.66 -9.03
N ARG A 145 11.28 -8.80 -10.00
CA ARG A 145 11.86 -8.84 -11.36
C ARG A 145 13.35 -8.50 -11.34
N ALA A 146 13.76 -7.47 -10.59
CA ALA A 146 15.16 -7.09 -10.48
C ALA A 146 16.00 -8.21 -9.81
N GLU A 147 15.48 -8.83 -8.75
CA GLU A 147 16.15 -9.95 -8.06
C GLU A 147 16.32 -11.15 -8.99
N SER A 148 15.28 -11.56 -9.71
CA SER A 148 15.36 -12.68 -10.66
C SER A 148 16.32 -12.40 -11.82
N GLN A 149 16.35 -11.17 -12.34
CA GLN A 149 17.33 -10.76 -13.35
C GLN A 149 18.76 -10.82 -12.81
N LEU A 150 18.98 -10.33 -11.58
CA LEU A 150 20.29 -10.33 -10.94
C LEU A 150 20.77 -11.75 -10.67
N GLU A 151 19.88 -12.66 -10.27
CA GLU A 151 20.19 -14.08 -10.10
C GLU A 151 20.52 -14.75 -11.45
N ALA A 152 19.75 -14.47 -12.50
CA ALA A 152 20.02 -14.98 -13.84
C ALA A 152 21.39 -14.53 -14.37
N VAL A 153 21.72 -13.24 -14.21
CA VAL A 153 23.02 -12.68 -14.60
C VAL A 153 24.15 -13.32 -13.79
N ARG A 154 23.98 -13.49 -12.47
CA ARG A 154 24.97 -14.17 -11.62
C ARG A 154 25.21 -15.61 -12.07
N LYS A 155 24.15 -16.35 -12.39
CA LYS A 155 24.25 -17.72 -12.89
C LYS A 155 24.99 -17.78 -14.22
N GLN A 156 24.65 -16.91 -15.17
CA GLN A 156 25.34 -16.81 -16.45
C GLN A 156 26.84 -16.48 -16.29
N ALA A 157 27.17 -15.53 -15.40
CA ALA A 157 28.56 -15.17 -15.12
C ALA A 157 29.35 -16.34 -14.50
N ALA A 158 28.73 -17.10 -13.58
CA ALA A 158 29.35 -18.28 -12.97
C ALA A 158 29.57 -19.40 -13.99
N GLU A 159 28.59 -19.66 -14.87
CA GLU A 159 28.72 -20.65 -15.95
C GLU A 159 29.81 -20.27 -16.95
N LEU A 160 29.87 -19.00 -17.36
CA LEU A 160 30.92 -18.50 -18.24
C LEU A 160 32.30 -18.63 -17.60
N ALA A 161 32.45 -18.23 -16.33
CA ALA A 161 33.71 -18.35 -15.61
C ALA A 161 34.16 -19.81 -15.47
N ALA A 162 33.22 -20.73 -15.18
CA ALA A 162 33.51 -22.16 -15.10
C ALA A 162 33.98 -22.73 -16.46
N ARG A 163 33.32 -22.36 -17.56
CA ARG A 163 33.71 -22.73 -18.92
C ARG A 163 35.11 -22.21 -19.25
N SER A 164 35.36 -20.91 -19.09
CA SER A 164 36.66 -20.29 -19.37
C SER A 164 37.79 -20.93 -18.54
N LYS A 165 37.53 -21.26 -17.27
CA LYS A 165 38.50 -21.95 -16.41
C LYS A 165 38.81 -23.36 -16.92
N SER A 166 37.80 -24.12 -17.33
CA SER A 166 37.98 -25.47 -17.87
C SER A 166 38.76 -25.47 -19.19
N GLU A 167 38.48 -24.51 -20.07
CA GLU A 167 39.20 -24.33 -21.34
C GLU A 167 40.66 -23.95 -21.10
N ALA A 168 40.93 -23.03 -20.18
CA ALA A 168 42.30 -22.65 -19.81
C ALA A 168 43.08 -23.84 -19.21
N GLN A 169 42.46 -24.63 -18.34
CA GLN A 169 43.08 -25.84 -17.78
C GLN A 169 43.39 -26.87 -18.87
N ARG A 170 42.49 -27.04 -19.84
CA ARG A 170 42.70 -27.94 -20.97
C ARG A 170 43.85 -27.46 -21.85
N MET A 171 43.87 -26.19 -22.25
CA MET A 171 44.96 -25.60 -23.02
C MET A 171 46.32 -25.74 -22.31
N LEU A 172 46.38 -25.45 -21.01
CA LEU A 172 47.60 -25.66 -20.21
C LEU A 172 48.06 -27.12 -20.20
N SER A 173 47.12 -28.07 -20.12
CA SER A 173 47.44 -29.49 -20.18
C SER A 173 47.98 -29.92 -21.55
N GLU A 174 47.43 -29.38 -22.64
CA GLU A 174 47.89 -29.62 -24.01
C GLU A 174 49.29 -29.06 -24.22
N VAL A 175 49.55 -27.81 -23.81
CA VAL A 175 50.89 -27.19 -23.86
C VAL A 175 51.90 -28.00 -23.05
N ARG A 176 51.57 -28.40 -21.80
CA ARG A 176 52.46 -29.24 -20.97
C ARG A 176 52.80 -30.57 -21.65
N ARG A 177 51.82 -31.22 -22.28
CA ARG A 177 52.05 -32.48 -23.02
C ARG A 177 52.97 -32.27 -24.22
N ALA A 178 52.75 -31.21 -25.00
CA ALA A 178 53.59 -30.89 -26.16
C ALA A 178 55.04 -30.59 -25.76
N VAL A 179 55.25 -29.77 -24.71
CA VAL A 179 56.58 -29.44 -24.19
C VAL A 179 57.31 -30.70 -23.70
N ASN A 180 56.63 -31.56 -22.94
CA ASN A 180 57.23 -32.81 -22.46
C ASN A 180 57.59 -33.76 -23.61
N ALA A 181 56.76 -33.84 -24.65
CA ALA A 181 57.04 -34.67 -25.83
C ALA A 181 58.27 -34.18 -26.60
N GLU A 182 58.42 -32.86 -26.79
CA GLU A 182 59.62 -32.28 -27.40
C GLU A 182 60.87 -32.47 -26.51
N TRP A 183 60.70 -32.40 -25.19
CA TRP A 183 61.78 -32.70 -24.25
C TRP A 183 62.27 -34.14 -24.34
N ASP A 184 61.35 -35.11 -24.41
CA ASP A 184 61.70 -36.53 -24.54
C ASP A 184 62.40 -36.84 -25.88
N LYS A 185 62.06 -36.12 -26.95
CA LYS A 185 62.79 -36.20 -28.23
C LYS A 185 64.22 -35.69 -28.10
N LEU A 186 64.41 -34.46 -27.57
CA LEU A 186 65.73 -33.88 -27.34
C LEU A 186 66.61 -34.75 -26.42
N LYS A 187 66.01 -35.39 -25.41
CA LYS A 187 66.68 -36.30 -24.48
C LYS A 187 67.17 -37.59 -25.16
N LYS A 188 66.44 -38.10 -26.15
CA LYS A 188 66.84 -39.28 -26.94
C LYS A 188 67.95 -38.96 -27.94
N GLU A 189 67.99 -37.73 -28.45
CA GLU A 189 69.00 -37.25 -29.41
C GLU A 189 70.33 -36.84 -28.74
N SER A 190 70.30 -36.32 -27.50
CA SER A 190 71.49 -35.88 -26.77
C SER A 190 72.08 -36.98 -25.85
N ARG A 191 73.06 -37.73 -26.35
CA ARG A 191 73.68 -38.89 -25.66
C ARG A 191 74.80 -38.55 -24.63
N THR A 192 75.13 -37.28 -24.39
CA THR A 192 76.16 -36.90 -23.41
C THR A 192 75.55 -36.42 -22.09
N ARG A 193 76.01 -37.01 -20.97
CA ARG A 193 75.50 -36.80 -19.60
C ARG A 193 75.56 -35.33 -19.14
N GLU A 194 76.55 -34.56 -19.62
CA GLU A 194 76.72 -33.13 -19.31
C GLU A 194 75.73 -32.21 -20.05
N GLY A 195 75.38 -32.52 -21.30
CA GLY A 195 74.41 -31.73 -22.07
C GLY A 195 72.99 -31.83 -21.51
N LEU A 196 72.66 -32.98 -20.92
CA LEU A 196 71.39 -33.24 -20.23
C LEU A 196 71.24 -32.44 -18.93
N GLU A 197 72.32 -32.28 -18.14
CA GLU A 197 72.28 -31.45 -16.93
C GLU A 197 72.19 -29.96 -17.23
N GLN A 198 72.93 -29.47 -18.25
CA GLN A 198 72.86 -28.06 -18.65
C GLN A 198 71.49 -27.70 -19.22
N SER A 199 70.89 -28.59 -20.02
CA SER A 199 69.55 -28.37 -20.56
C SER A 199 68.50 -28.39 -19.45
N ARG A 200 68.61 -29.32 -18.48
CA ARG A 200 67.73 -29.37 -17.29
C ARG A 200 67.79 -28.08 -16.48
N LYS A 201 68.98 -27.50 -16.28
CA LYS A 201 69.13 -26.21 -15.60
C LYS A 201 68.43 -25.07 -16.37
N ARG A 202 68.62 -24.98 -17.69
CA ARG A 202 67.96 -23.96 -18.52
C ARG A 202 66.44 -24.09 -18.51
N LEU A 203 65.91 -25.31 -18.51
CA LEU A 203 64.45 -25.50 -18.41
C LEU A 203 63.89 -25.15 -17.04
N VAL A 204 64.59 -25.48 -15.94
CA VAL A 204 64.14 -25.08 -14.60
C VAL A 204 64.16 -23.55 -14.46
N GLU A 205 65.13 -22.87 -15.09
CA GLU A 205 65.12 -21.41 -15.18
C GLU A 205 63.98 -20.87 -16.05
N THR A 206 63.69 -21.50 -17.18
CA THR A 206 62.60 -21.09 -18.09
C THR A 206 61.22 -21.32 -17.44
N ALA A 207 61.04 -22.44 -16.73
CA ALA A 207 59.84 -22.76 -15.96
C ALA A 207 59.65 -21.80 -14.78
N ARG A 208 60.74 -21.45 -14.06
CA ARG A 208 60.71 -20.38 -13.05
C ARG A 208 60.42 -19.00 -13.65
N GLY A 209 60.86 -18.75 -14.89
CA GLY A 209 60.50 -17.54 -15.64
C GLY A 209 59.02 -17.48 -16.00
N LEU A 210 58.42 -18.60 -16.38
CA LEU A 210 56.98 -18.72 -16.65
C LEU A 210 56.13 -18.63 -15.37
N GLU A 211 56.61 -19.16 -14.23
CA GLU A 211 55.96 -18.98 -12.93
C GLU A 211 55.98 -17.53 -12.45
N ARG A 212 57.08 -16.80 -12.67
CA ARG A 212 57.16 -15.34 -12.40
C ARG A 212 56.29 -14.50 -13.34
N ALA A 213 56.01 -14.99 -14.56
CA ALA A 213 55.08 -14.35 -15.49
C ALA A 213 53.60 -14.69 -15.19
N ALA A 214 53.34 -15.71 -14.35
CA ALA A 214 52.01 -16.14 -13.93
C ALA A 214 51.57 -15.56 -12.57
N GLU A 215 52.48 -14.91 -11.83
CA GLU A 215 52.08 -13.96 -10.80
C GLU A 215 51.44 -12.75 -11.48
N PRO A 216 50.24 -12.31 -11.07
CA PRO A 216 49.66 -11.10 -11.64
C PRO A 216 50.64 -9.96 -11.35
N GLU A 217 51.20 -9.36 -12.40
CA GLU A 217 52.02 -8.17 -12.22
C GLU A 217 51.25 -7.16 -11.38
N PRO A 218 51.84 -6.63 -10.28
CA PRO A 218 51.18 -5.56 -9.54
C PRO A 218 50.95 -4.40 -10.52
N PRO A 219 49.71 -3.93 -10.71
CA PRO A 219 49.43 -2.94 -11.73
C PRO A 219 50.12 -1.62 -11.39
N GLY A 220 51.08 -1.26 -12.26
CA GLY A 220 51.62 0.06 -12.55
C GLY A 220 51.75 1.09 -11.41
N THR A 221 52.93 1.17 -10.79
CA THR A 221 53.37 2.29 -9.93
C THR A 221 53.98 3.43 -10.75
N ARG A 222 53.34 3.86 -11.83
CA ARG A 222 53.75 5.13 -12.47
C ARG A 222 53.08 6.30 -11.74
N PRO A 223 53.76 7.44 -11.55
CA PRO A 223 53.13 8.65 -11.03
C PRO A 223 51.92 8.99 -11.90
N ALA A 224 50.77 9.22 -11.25
CA ALA A 224 49.56 9.64 -11.94
C ALA A 224 49.77 11.01 -12.59
N THR A 225 49.37 11.15 -13.84
CA THR A 225 49.37 12.42 -14.59
C THR A 225 47.94 12.86 -14.89
N ALA A 226 47.73 14.16 -15.13
CA ALA A 226 46.42 14.67 -15.52
C ALA A 226 45.88 13.94 -16.77
N GLY A 227 44.64 13.46 -16.69
CA GLY A 227 44.01 12.62 -17.72
C GLY A 227 44.16 11.11 -17.52
N ASP A 228 44.81 10.64 -16.46
CA ASP A 228 44.85 9.22 -16.12
C ASP A 228 43.60 8.77 -15.36
N ARG A 229 43.17 7.53 -15.61
CA ARG A 229 42.13 6.88 -14.80
C ARG A 229 42.82 6.16 -13.64
N VAL A 230 42.48 6.57 -12.42
CA VAL A 230 43.11 6.08 -11.18
C VAL A 230 42.11 5.44 -10.24
N GLU A 231 42.59 4.48 -9.47
CA GLU A 231 41.90 3.88 -8.34
C GLU A 231 42.55 4.36 -7.05
N VAL A 232 41.72 4.74 -6.08
CA VAL A 232 42.13 5.14 -4.73
C VAL A 232 41.89 3.93 -3.81
N PRO A 233 42.93 3.12 -3.49
CA PRO A 233 42.72 1.84 -2.81
C PRO A 233 42.12 1.99 -1.42
N HIS A 234 42.39 3.11 -0.75
CA HIS A 234 41.94 3.38 0.62
C HIS A 234 40.46 3.77 0.68
N LEU A 235 39.88 4.18 -0.45
CA LEU A 235 38.47 4.56 -0.57
C LEU A 235 37.68 3.57 -1.44
N GLY A 236 38.35 2.66 -2.15
CA GLY A 236 37.72 1.75 -3.12
C GLY A 236 37.09 2.47 -4.32
N LEU A 237 37.48 3.73 -4.57
CA LEU A 237 36.88 4.59 -5.59
C LEU A 237 37.74 4.60 -6.86
N LYS A 238 37.09 4.59 -8.02
CA LYS A 238 37.71 4.74 -9.34
C LYS A 238 37.28 6.06 -9.95
N GLY A 239 38.22 6.83 -10.47
CA GLY A 239 37.97 8.15 -11.03
C GLY A 239 39.07 8.64 -11.96
N ASP A 240 38.86 9.79 -12.57
CA ASP A 240 39.79 10.40 -13.52
C ASP A 240 40.58 11.51 -12.82
N VAL A 241 41.88 11.60 -13.10
CA VAL A 241 42.76 12.65 -12.55
C VAL A 241 42.55 13.93 -13.35
N LEU A 242 42.01 14.96 -12.70
CA LEU A 242 41.81 16.27 -13.31
C LEU A 242 43.09 17.11 -13.32
N ASP A 243 43.85 17.06 -12.22
CA ASP A 243 45.05 17.87 -12.05
C ASP A 243 45.98 17.27 -10.98
N VAL A 244 47.28 17.50 -11.11
CA VAL A 244 48.34 17.02 -10.20
C VAL A 244 49.25 18.19 -9.83
N ASP A 245 49.14 18.67 -8.59
CA ASP A 245 49.94 19.80 -8.10
C ASP A 245 50.58 19.48 -6.75
N GLY A 246 51.87 19.81 -6.63
CA GLY A 246 52.62 19.75 -5.36
C GLY A 246 52.60 18.40 -4.62
N GLY A 247 52.41 17.28 -5.32
CA GLY A 247 52.33 15.94 -4.71
C GLY A 247 50.92 15.50 -4.28
N THR A 248 49.89 16.28 -4.60
CA THR A 248 48.48 15.91 -4.44
C THR A 248 47.79 15.87 -5.81
N ALA A 249 46.96 14.87 -6.07
CA ALA A 249 46.14 14.82 -7.26
C ALA A 249 44.66 14.99 -6.92
N THR A 250 43.95 15.66 -7.82
CA THR A 250 42.50 15.84 -7.74
C THR A 250 41.84 14.77 -8.61
N VAL A 251 41.12 13.85 -7.99
CA VAL A 251 40.44 12.73 -8.66
C VAL A 251 38.94 12.96 -8.66
N GLN A 252 38.33 12.88 -9.84
CA GLN A 252 36.88 12.94 -10.01
C GLN A 252 36.31 11.53 -10.14
N ALA A 253 35.51 11.12 -9.16
CA ALA A 253 34.77 9.86 -9.16
C ALA A 253 33.28 10.16 -9.28
N GLY A 254 32.76 10.17 -10.51
CA GLY A 254 31.37 10.54 -10.80
C GLY A 254 31.10 12.02 -10.49
N ALA A 255 30.19 12.28 -9.55
CA ALA A 255 29.80 13.63 -9.13
C ALA A 255 30.67 14.22 -8.00
N VAL A 256 31.62 13.45 -7.46
CA VAL A 256 32.44 13.84 -6.31
C VAL A 256 33.90 14.03 -6.73
N THR A 257 34.48 15.14 -6.31
CA THR A 257 35.89 15.50 -6.55
C THR A 257 36.67 15.45 -5.25
N ILE A 258 37.73 14.65 -5.17
CA ILE A 258 38.50 14.40 -3.94
C ILE A 258 39.98 14.66 -4.19
N LYS A 259 40.64 15.35 -3.26
CA LYS A 259 42.10 15.53 -3.25
C LYS A 259 42.76 14.39 -2.49
N VAL A 260 43.64 13.66 -3.16
CA VAL A 260 44.36 12.51 -2.60
C VAL A 260 45.86 12.70 -2.85
N PRO A 261 46.75 12.35 -1.91
CA PRO A 261 48.18 12.35 -2.17
C PRO A 261 48.52 11.51 -3.41
N ALA A 262 49.34 12.03 -4.32
CA ALA A 262 49.64 11.39 -5.60
C ALA A 262 50.29 10.00 -5.42
N GLN A 263 50.96 9.76 -4.29
CA GLN A 263 51.57 8.48 -3.91
C GLN A 263 50.54 7.40 -3.54
N ALA A 264 49.31 7.78 -3.18
CA ALA A 264 48.25 6.86 -2.78
C ALA A 264 47.32 6.47 -3.94
N LEU A 265 47.62 6.90 -5.16
CA LEU A 265 46.84 6.65 -6.37
C LEU A 265 47.45 5.50 -7.16
N ARG A 266 46.58 4.64 -7.70
CA ARG A 266 46.98 3.56 -8.61
C ARG A 266 46.43 3.83 -10.00
N VAL A 267 47.30 3.88 -11.00
CA VAL A 267 46.86 4.15 -12.38
C VAL A 267 46.32 2.85 -12.99
N VAL A 268 45.06 2.89 -13.44
CA VAL A 268 44.34 1.75 -14.02
C VAL A 268 44.26 1.86 -15.56
N GLY A 269 44.49 3.05 -16.12
CA GLY A 269 44.53 3.28 -17.58
C GLY A 269 44.66 4.76 -17.94
N ARG A 270 44.58 5.10 -19.23
CA ARG A 270 44.33 6.48 -19.68
C ARG A 270 42.84 6.75 -19.74
N SER A 271 42.42 7.95 -19.36
CA SER A 271 41.03 8.38 -19.54
C SER A 271 40.77 8.65 -21.02
N GLU A 272 39.64 8.17 -21.56
CA GLU A 272 39.21 8.43 -22.93
C GLU A 272 38.43 9.76 -23.09
N LEU A 273 38.34 10.55 -22.01
CA LEU A 273 37.68 11.85 -22.03
C LEU A 273 38.61 12.93 -22.61
N GLY A 274 38.76 12.90 -23.93
CA GLY A 274 39.30 14.00 -24.71
C GLY A 274 38.26 15.10 -24.94
N GLY A 275 38.42 16.24 -24.28
CA GLY A 275 38.06 17.56 -24.82
C GLY A 275 36.68 18.16 -24.46
N THR A 276 36.74 19.32 -23.78
CA THR A 276 35.75 20.43 -23.71
C THR A 276 34.44 20.16 -22.93
N THR A 277 33.96 20.96 -21.96
CA THR A 277 34.13 22.38 -21.55
C THR A 277 33.99 22.55 -20.03
N PRO A 278 34.46 23.67 -19.43
CA PRO A 278 34.42 23.89 -17.98
C PRO A 278 33.05 24.39 -17.50
N HIS A 279 32.50 23.78 -16.44
CA HIS A 279 31.42 24.37 -15.63
C HIS A 279 32.02 25.15 -14.45
N PRO A 280 31.36 26.24 -13.98
CA PRO A 280 32.01 27.30 -13.24
C PRO A 280 32.33 26.91 -11.80
N ALA A 281 33.39 27.54 -11.30
CA ALA A 281 33.97 27.37 -9.98
C ALA A 281 32.99 27.68 -8.85
N LEU A 282 32.89 26.76 -7.89
CA LEU A 282 32.59 27.09 -6.50
C LEU A 282 33.91 27.05 -5.72
N SER A 283 34.47 28.23 -5.49
CA SER A 283 35.62 28.45 -4.62
C SER A 283 35.24 28.20 -3.16
N PRO A 284 36.02 27.43 -2.37
CA PRO A 284 35.95 27.49 -0.92
C PRO A 284 36.99 28.49 -0.42
N GLU A 285 36.56 29.69 0.00
CA GLU A 285 37.42 30.54 0.82
C GLU A 285 37.57 29.92 2.21
N ARG A 286 38.82 29.61 2.55
CA ARG A 286 39.26 29.30 3.91
C ARG A 286 39.36 30.60 4.72
N ARG A 287 38.76 30.60 5.91
CA ARG A 287 39.23 31.31 7.13
C ARG A 287 38.46 30.66 8.28
N GLY A 288 39.04 29.75 9.06
CA GLY A 288 40.16 30.00 9.99
C GLY A 288 39.58 30.01 11.41
N ILE A 289 39.28 28.83 11.98
CA ILE A 289 38.86 28.70 13.38
C ILE A 289 40.13 28.56 14.23
N GLN A 290 40.45 29.58 15.03
CA GLN A 290 41.24 29.42 16.24
C GLN A 290 40.34 29.63 17.46
N ARG A 291 40.44 28.67 18.38
CA ARG A 291 39.73 28.58 19.66
C ARG A 291 40.20 29.64 20.65
N LYS A 292 39.25 30.12 21.46
CA LYS A 292 39.27 30.52 22.89
C LYS A 292 37.99 31.36 23.09
N GLY A 293 37.10 31.18 24.05
CA GLY A 293 37.04 30.46 25.31
C GLY A 293 36.06 31.26 26.17
N ALA A 294 35.21 30.58 26.97
CA ALA A 294 34.30 31.18 27.97
C ALA A 294 33.22 32.11 27.37
N SER A 295 32.06 32.37 27.93
CA SER A 295 31.27 31.89 29.06
C SER A 295 29.90 32.55 28.88
N ALA A 296 28.87 31.93 29.47
CA ALA A 296 27.62 32.53 29.95
C ALA A 296 27.28 33.97 29.56
N SER A 297 26.07 34.18 29.04
CA SER A 297 25.00 34.94 29.72
C SER A 297 23.90 35.36 28.74
N PHE A 298 22.65 35.13 29.15
CA PHE A 298 21.48 35.82 28.64
C PHE A 298 21.57 37.33 28.96
N PRO A 299 20.98 38.18 28.13
CA PRO A 299 20.21 39.32 28.63
C PRO A 299 18.78 39.29 28.01
N GLU A 300 17.69 39.37 28.79
CA GLU A 300 17.07 40.62 29.27
C GLU A 300 17.13 41.74 28.21
N GLY A 301 16.06 42.32 27.68
CA GLY A 301 14.75 42.61 28.27
C GLY A 301 14.41 44.06 27.88
N ARG A 302 13.28 44.25 27.18
CA ARG A 302 12.42 45.46 27.03
C ARG A 302 11.64 45.29 25.73
N GLY A 303 10.31 45.23 25.68
CA GLY A 303 9.28 45.67 26.60
C GLY A 303 8.43 46.73 25.90
N MET A 304 7.19 46.42 25.53
CA MET A 304 6.08 47.35 25.76
C MET A 304 4.72 46.64 25.67
N GLN A 305 3.91 46.98 26.66
CA GLN A 305 2.59 46.55 27.08
C GLN A 305 1.44 46.82 26.09
N ARG A 306 0.36 46.05 26.22
CA ARG A 306 -1.03 46.47 26.59
C ARG A 306 -1.94 45.22 26.60
N LYS A 307 -2.36 44.71 27.76
CA LYS A 307 -3.54 45.07 28.59
C LYS A 307 -4.87 44.43 28.13
N GLY A 308 -5.46 43.60 29.00
CA GLY A 308 -6.90 43.62 29.28
C GLY A 308 -7.71 42.37 28.93
N THR A 309 -7.94 41.50 29.91
CA THR A 309 -9.00 40.47 30.00
C THR A 309 -10.38 41.11 30.32
N PRO A 310 -11.43 40.35 30.69
CA PRO A 310 -12.30 39.49 29.87
C PRO A 310 -13.79 39.93 29.99
N ALA A 311 -14.74 39.33 29.26
CA ALA A 311 -16.16 39.57 29.49
C ALA A 311 -17.03 38.31 29.41
N SER A 312 -17.65 38.05 30.56
CA SER A 312 -18.81 37.21 30.91
C SER A 312 -20.09 37.55 30.15
N PHE A 313 -21.05 36.61 30.05
CA PHE A 313 -22.50 36.84 29.95
C PHE A 313 -23.27 35.55 30.41
N PRO A 314 -24.57 35.61 30.80
CA PRO A 314 -25.02 35.28 32.16
C PRO A 314 -26.17 34.25 32.23
N GLU A 315 -26.63 33.98 33.46
CA GLU A 315 -27.81 33.17 33.81
C GLU A 315 -29.16 33.91 33.67
N GLY A 316 -30.21 33.14 33.34
CA GLY A 316 -31.46 33.12 34.11
C GLY A 316 -32.72 33.80 33.53
N ARG A 317 -33.74 32.98 33.18
CA ARG A 317 -35.14 33.09 33.70
C ARG A 317 -36.06 31.97 33.19
N GLY A 318 -36.84 31.37 34.09
CA GLY A 318 -37.90 30.40 33.75
C GLY A 318 -39.28 31.03 33.60
N MET A 319 -40.27 30.24 33.16
CA MET A 319 -41.69 30.47 33.43
C MET A 319 -42.53 29.21 33.17
N LYS A 320 -43.44 28.94 34.12
CA LYS A 320 -44.47 27.90 34.17
C LYS A 320 -45.70 28.26 33.31
N ARG A 321 -46.51 27.23 32.97
CA ARG A 321 -48.00 27.10 33.13
C ARG A 321 -48.46 25.89 32.29
N GLU A 322 -48.95 24.80 32.89
CA GLU A 322 -50.33 24.54 33.34
C GLU A 322 -51.39 24.54 32.21
N GLY A 323 -52.14 23.44 32.09
CA GLY A 323 -53.57 23.53 31.73
C GLY A 323 -54.14 22.53 30.73
N ALA A 324 -54.61 21.40 31.25
CA ALA A 324 -55.94 20.82 31.00
C ALA A 324 -56.27 20.03 29.72
N SER A 325 -56.70 18.78 29.98
CA SER A 325 -57.98 18.18 29.59
C SER A 325 -58.19 17.75 28.12
N ALA A 326 -58.29 16.43 27.91
CA ALA A 326 -59.57 15.83 27.53
C ALA A 326 -59.58 14.30 27.71
N SER A 327 -60.65 13.83 28.34
CA SER A 327 -61.09 12.45 28.52
C SER A 327 -61.65 11.84 27.23
N ASN A 328 -61.43 10.52 27.08
CA ASN A 328 -62.06 9.54 26.16
C ASN A 328 -63.63 9.57 26.20
N PRO A 329 -64.42 8.96 25.26
CA PRO A 329 -64.18 7.62 24.66
C PRO A 329 -64.56 7.34 23.17
N LEU A 330 -63.94 6.27 22.67
CA LEU A 330 -64.23 5.27 21.60
C LEU A 330 -65.74 4.96 21.26
N PRO A 331 -66.08 3.99 20.36
CA PRO A 331 -65.63 3.64 18.99
C PRO A 331 -66.81 3.22 18.05
N ARG A 332 -66.63 2.97 16.73
CA ARG A 332 -67.44 1.94 16.01
C ARG A 332 -66.72 1.23 14.84
N ARG A 333 -66.66 -0.10 15.01
CA ARG A 333 -66.48 -1.27 14.12
C ARG A 333 -66.87 -1.15 12.63
N GLY A 334 -66.14 -1.93 11.81
CA GLY A 334 -66.64 -2.69 10.65
C GLY A 334 -65.49 -3.31 9.85
N ARG A 335 -65.01 -4.52 10.18
CA ARG A 335 -65.32 -5.83 9.56
C ARG A 335 -65.03 -5.96 8.04
N GLY A 336 -64.05 -6.81 7.75
CA GLY A 336 -63.92 -7.72 6.61
C GLY A 336 -62.64 -8.54 6.85
N GLN A 337 -62.67 -9.81 7.30
CA GLN A 337 -62.91 -11.04 6.52
C GLN A 337 -62.20 -10.95 5.18
N GLY A 338 -61.11 -11.66 4.90
CA GLY A 338 -60.85 -13.10 5.03
C GLY A 338 -60.28 -13.49 3.66
N GLU A 339 -59.04 -13.97 3.56
CA GLU A 339 -58.64 -15.35 3.23
C GLU A 339 -57.31 -15.20 2.43
N GLY A 340 -56.34 -16.09 2.43
CA GLY A 340 -56.23 -17.40 3.04
C GLY A 340 -54.78 -17.73 3.37
N ALA A 341 -54.63 -18.63 4.34
CA ALA A 341 -53.38 -19.26 4.69
C ALA A 341 -52.91 -20.19 3.57
N LYS A 342 -51.66 -20.02 3.12
CA LYS A 342 -50.92 -21.07 2.44
C LYS A 342 -49.56 -21.25 3.12
N ALA A 343 -49.43 -22.46 3.68
CA ALA A 343 -48.22 -23.25 3.90
C ALA A 343 -46.96 -22.53 4.43
N GLU A 344 -46.71 -22.77 5.71
CA GLU A 344 -45.42 -22.57 6.38
C GLU A 344 -44.33 -23.43 5.73
N GLY A 345 -43.41 -22.79 5.00
CA GLY A 345 -42.10 -23.35 4.64
C GLY A 345 -41.06 -22.89 5.66
N ALA A 346 -40.27 -23.82 6.19
CA ALA A 346 -39.19 -23.57 7.13
C ALA A 346 -38.35 -22.35 6.70
N GLY A 347 -38.36 -21.30 7.52
CA GLY A 347 -37.82 -19.99 7.17
C GLY A 347 -36.36 -20.07 6.70
N ALA A 348 -36.15 -19.74 5.43
CA ALA A 348 -34.84 -19.64 4.81
C ALA A 348 -33.97 -18.68 5.66
N ARG A 349 -32.90 -19.22 6.26
CA ARG A 349 -31.81 -18.37 6.76
C ARG A 349 -31.24 -17.67 5.54
N THR A 350 -31.45 -16.37 5.42
CA THR A 350 -30.81 -15.56 4.39
C THR A 350 -29.32 -15.51 4.70
N ILE A 351 -28.53 -16.34 4.02
CA ILE A 351 -27.08 -16.38 4.12
C ILE A 351 -26.52 -15.25 3.26
N PRO A 352 -25.66 -14.37 3.80
CA PRO A 352 -25.05 -13.31 3.02
C PRO A 352 -24.21 -13.90 1.88
N PRO A 353 -24.15 -13.27 0.69
CA PRO A 353 -23.34 -13.75 -0.43
C PRO A 353 -21.83 -13.52 -0.24
N GLU A 354 -21.42 -13.08 0.95
CA GLU A 354 -20.03 -12.88 1.32
C GLU A 354 -19.72 -13.36 2.73
N ILE A 355 -18.48 -13.83 2.93
CA ILE A 355 -17.92 -14.18 4.24
C ILE A 355 -16.60 -13.44 4.48
N HIS A 356 -16.46 -12.88 5.69
CA HIS A 356 -15.24 -12.19 6.13
C HIS A 356 -14.42 -13.08 7.05
N LEU A 357 -13.20 -13.40 6.62
CA LEU A 357 -12.24 -14.24 7.35
C LEU A 357 -11.02 -13.44 7.85
N ILE A 358 -11.01 -12.12 7.65
CA ILE A 358 -9.92 -11.24 8.11
C ILE A 358 -9.81 -11.29 9.64
N GLY A 359 -8.58 -11.47 10.14
CA GLY A 359 -8.29 -11.53 11.57
C GLY A 359 -8.52 -12.91 12.21
N ARG A 360 -8.91 -13.92 11.43
CA ARG A 360 -9.01 -15.32 11.86
C ARG A 360 -7.69 -16.07 11.67
N THR A 361 -7.48 -17.09 12.47
CA THR A 361 -6.41 -18.07 12.21
C THR A 361 -6.79 -18.94 11.00
N THR A 362 -5.82 -19.64 10.39
CA THR A 362 -6.08 -20.50 9.24
C THR A 362 -7.06 -21.64 9.55
N ASP A 363 -6.98 -22.20 10.75
CA ASP A 363 -7.84 -23.31 11.16
C ASP A 363 -9.27 -22.83 11.44
N GLU A 364 -9.43 -21.72 12.17
CA GLU A 364 -10.75 -21.09 12.39
C GLU A 364 -11.41 -20.67 11.08
N ALA A 365 -10.63 -20.16 10.12
CA ALA A 365 -11.13 -19.73 8.84
C ALA A 365 -11.64 -20.90 7.98
N ARG A 366 -11.01 -22.08 8.08
CA ARG A 366 -11.47 -23.30 7.39
C ARG A 366 -12.81 -23.77 7.93
N ASP A 367 -12.92 -23.92 9.24
CA ASP A 367 -14.17 -24.38 9.88
C ASP A 367 -15.35 -23.45 9.59
N LEU A 368 -15.11 -22.14 9.64
CA LEU A 368 -16.13 -21.13 9.31
C LEU A 368 -16.52 -21.16 7.84
N LEU A 369 -15.55 -21.34 6.94
CA LEU A 369 -15.79 -21.36 5.50
C LEU A 369 -16.56 -22.62 5.08
N GLU A 370 -16.19 -23.79 5.59
CA GLU A 370 -16.87 -25.06 5.29
C GLU A 370 -18.35 -24.98 5.65
N LYS A 371 -18.65 -24.59 6.89
CA LYS A 371 -20.03 -24.39 7.34
C LYS A 371 -20.79 -23.36 6.51
N TYR A 372 -20.11 -22.28 6.12
CA TYR A 372 -20.72 -21.24 5.29
C TYR A 372 -21.03 -21.71 3.88
N LEU A 373 -20.20 -22.55 3.26
CA LEU A 373 -20.43 -23.08 1.93
C LEU A 373 -21.65 -24.00 1.92
N ASP A 374 -21.83 -24.83 2.94
CA ASP A 374 -23.03 -25.66 3.12
C ASP A 374 -24.29 -24.79 3.26
N ASP A 375 -24.23 -23.79 4.15
CA ASP A 375 -25.33 -22.86 4.39
C ASP A 375 -25.66 -22.05 3.11
N ALA A 376 -24.65 -21.60 2.36
CA ALA A 376 -24.81 -20.84 1.11
C ALA A 376 -25.40 -21.67 -0.03
N PHE A 377 -24.99 -22.94 -0.14
CA PHE A 377 -25.55 -23.88 -1.09
C PHE A 377 -27.02 -24.17 -0.79
N LEU A 378 -27.35 -24.43 0.49
CA LEU A 378 -28.73 -24.63 0.94
C LEU A 378 -29.60 -23.38 0.72
N ALA A 379 -29.00 -22.18 0.79
CA ALA A 379 -29.66 -20.93 0.47
C ALA A 379 -29.80 -20.66 -1.05
N GLY A 380 -29.28 -21.54 -1.91
CA GLY A 380 -29.39 -21.43 -3.37
C GLY A 380 -28.50 -20.36 -4.00
N LEU A 381 -27.41 -19.96 -3.32
CA LEU A 381 -26.48 -18.98 -3.87
C LEU A 381 -25.65 -19.61 -5.01
N ALA A 382 -25.71 -19.03 -6.20
CA ALA A 382 -24.92 -19.48 -7.35
C ALA A 382 -23.41 -19.16 -7.19
N GLN A 383 -23.11 -18.09 -6.47
CA GLN A 383 -21.74 -17.64 -6.23
C GLN A 383 -21.63 -16.99 -4.85
N VAL A 384 -20.46 -17.13 -4.25
CA VAL A 384 -20.13 -16.52 -2.95
C VAL A 384 -18.75 -15.87 -3.00
N ARG A 385 -18.59 -14.80 -2.21
CA ARG A 385 -17.35 -14.04 -2.10
C ARG A 385 -16.69 -14.23 -0.74
N ILE A 386 -15.43 -14.64 -0.75
CA ILE A 386 -14.67 -15.00 0.45
C ILE A 386 -13.56 -14.00 0.65
N ILE A 387 -13.64 -13.21 1.72
CA ILE A 387 -12.71 -12.12 2.00
C ILE A 387 -11.70 -12.57 3.04
N HIS A 388 -10.48 -12.89 2.59
CA HIS A 388 -9.39 -13.40 3.44
C HIS A 388 -8.23 -12.41 3.64
N GLY A 389 -8.29 -11.24 2.97
CA GLY A 389 -7.26 -10.20 3.05
C GLY A 389 -5.99 -10.54 2.25
N LYS A 390 -5.10 -9.55 2.10
CA LYS A 390 -3.92 -9.63 1.21
C LYS A 390 -2.60 -10.01 1.91
N GLY A 391 -2.56 -10.05 3.25
CA GLY A 391 -1.35 -10.10 4.10
C GLY A 391 -0.24 -11.11 3.71
N THR A 392 -0.02 -12.16 4.51
CA THR A 392 1.06 -13.15 4.24
C THR A 392 0.64 -14.24 3.24
N GLY A 393 -0.58 -14.17 2.72
CA GLY A 393 -1.17 -15.19 1.85
C GLY A 393 -1.45 -16.54 2.54
N ALA A 394 -1.30 -16.65 3.86
CA ALA A 394 -1.59 -17.89 4.60
C ALA A 394 -3.08 -18.24 4.56
N LEU A 395 -3.95 -17.28 4.89
CA LEU A 395 -5.41 -17.43 4.80
C LEU A 395 -5.87 -17.70 3.35
N ARG A 396 -5.28 -16.98 2.38
CA ARG A 396 -5.57 -17.22 0.95
C ARG A 396 -5.30 -18.67 0.56
N ARG A 397 -4.11 -19.19 0.87
CA ARG A 397 -3.74 -20.59 0.54
C ARG A 397 -4.67 -21.58 1.21
N ALA A 398 -5.00 -21.37 2.48
CA ALA A 398 -5.91 -22.24 3.22
C ALA A 398 -7.33 -22.25 2.63
N VAL A 399 -7.82 -21.09 2.17
CA VAL A 399 -9.11 -20.93 1.49
C VAL A 399 -9.10 -21.60 0.11
N GLU A 400 -8.10 -21.31 -0.72
CA GLU A 400 -7.96 -21.93 -2.05
C GLU A 400 -7.88 -23.45 -1.95
N GLU A 401 -7.10 -23.99 -1.01
CA GLU A 401 -6.98 -25.42 -0.77
C GLU A 401 -8.31 -26.07 -0.36
N LEU A 402 -9.09 -25.41 0.51
CA LEU A 402 -10.42 -25.89 0.90
C LEU A 402 -11.41 -25.85 -0.27
N LEU A 403 -11.40 -24.79 -1.08
CA LEU A 403 -12.31 -24.65 -2.22
C LEU A 403 -12.05 -25.68 -3.32
N VAL A 404 -10.79 -26.11 -3.49
CA VAL A 404 -10.43 -27.17 -4.44
C VAL A 404 -10.93 -28.54 -3.97
N SER A 405 -10.93 -28.79 -2.66
CA SER A 405 -11.34 -30.09 -2.10
C SER A 405 -12.85 -30.18 -1.81
N HIS A 406 -13.57 -29.05 -1.78
CA HIS A 406 -14.97 -29.02 -1.37
C HIS A 406 -15.94 -29.48 -2.49
N PRO A 407 -16.81 -30.47 -2.24
CA PRO A 407 -17.67 -31.08 -3.27
C PRO A 407 -18.75 -30.15 -3.83
N LEU A 408 -19.15 -29.10 -3.08
CA LEU A 408 -20.17 -28.14 -3.50
C LEU A 408 -19.63 -27.01 -4.41
N VAL A 409 -18.31 -26.90 -4.56
CA VAL A 409 -17.66 -25.84 -5.35
C VAL A 409 -17.36 -26.37 -6.74
N THR A 410 -17.87 -25.72 -7.77
CA THR A 410 -17.62 -26.10 -9.19
C THR A 410 -16.37 -25.43 -9.75
N SER A 411 -16.14 -24.18 -9.37
CA SER A 411 -14.93 -23.45 -9.74
C SER A 411 -14.68 -22.30 -8.77
N HIS A 412 -13.45 -21.83 -8.69
CA HIS A 412 -13.10 -20.63 -7.95
C HIS A 412 -12.13 -19.76 -8.76
N ARG A 413 -12.15 -18.45 -8.50
CA ARG A 413 -11.21 -17.49 -9.09
C ARG A 413 -10.83 -16.43 -8.05
N ALA A 414 -9.68 -15.79 -8.24
CA ALA A 414 -9.38 -14.58 -7.49
C ALA A 414 -10.40 -13.49 -7.83
N GLY A 415 -10.75 -12.67 -6.84
CA GLY A 415 -11.65 -11.54 -7.03
C GLY A 415 -11.06 -10.52 -7.99
N GLU A 416 -11.91 -9.89 -8.79
CA GLU A 416 -11.52 -8.77 -9.64
C GLU A 416 -11.29 -7.49 -8.81
N GLY A 417 -10.78 -6.42 -9.44
CA GLY A 417 -10.42 -5.17 -8.75
C GLY A 417 -11.58 -4.54 -7.96
N HIS A 418 -12.83 -4.77 -8.39
CA HIS A 418 -14.04 -4.29 -7.71
C HIS A 418 -14.58 -5.28 -6.66
N GLU A 419 -14.07 -6.51 -6.62
CA GLU A 419 -14.49 -7.58 -5.71
C GLU A 419 -13.52 -7.79 -4.53
N GLY A 420 -12.38 -7.08 -4.52
CA GLY A 420 -11.34 -7.19 -3.48
C GLY A 420 -9.98 -7.65 -4.01
N GLY A 421 -9.85 -7.88 -5.32
CA GLY A 421 -8.59 -8.25 -5.95
C GLY A 421 -7.98 -9.53 -5.34
N ALA A 422 -6.67 -9.52 -5.14
CA ALA A 422 -5.93 -10.62 -4.51
C ALA A 422 -6.32 -10.89 -3.03
N GLY A 423 -7.14 -10.03 -2.40
CA GLY A 423 -7.62 -10.19 -1.03
C GLY A 423 -8.96 -10.91 -0.90
N ALA A 424 -9.58 -11.27 -2.03
CA ALA A 424 -10.85 -11.97 -2.09
C ALA A 424 -10.79 -13.13 -3.09
N THR A 425 -11.54 -14.18 -2.83
CA THR A 425 -11.75 -15.31 -3.72
C THR A 425 -13.25 -15.45 -3.98
N VAL A 426 -13.64 -15.61 -5.25
CA VAL A 426 -15.02 -15.86 -5.64
C VAL A 426 -15.17 -17.34 -5.97
N ALA A 427 -16.07 -18.02 -5.28
CA ALA A 427 -16.38 -19.44 -5.50
C ALA A 427 -17.76 -19.58 -6.15
N MET A 428 -17.83 -20.38 -7.21
CA MET A 428 -19.06 -20.76 -7.89
C MET A 428 -19.53 -22.08 -7.29
N LEU A 429 -20.78 -22.12 -6.84
CA LEU A 429 -21.39 -23.32 -6.27
C LEU A 429 -22.14 -24.08 -7.36
N GLY A 430 -22.03 -25.41 -7.36
CA GLY A 430 -22.75 -26.24 -8.32
C GLY A 430 -24.24 -26.17 -8.04
N GLN A 431 -25.08 -25.89 -9.03
CA GLN A 431 -26.53 -25.96 -8.82
C GLN A 431 -26.99 -27.40 -9.09
N SER A 432 -27.75 -27.97 -8.15
CA SER A 432 -28.46 -29.25 -8.32
C SER A 432 -29.61 -29.14 -9.30
#